data_AF-A0A9P6BTE4-F1
#
_entry.id   AF-A0A9P6BTE4-F1
#
_cell.length_a   1.000
_cell.length_b   1.000
_cell.length_c   1.000
_cell.angle_alpha   90.00
_cell.angle_beta   90.00
_cell.angle_gamma   90.00
#
_symmetry.space_group_name_H-M   'P 1'
#
loop_
_entity.id
_entity.type
_entity.pdbx_description
1 polymer ?
#
loop_
_entity_poly.entity_id
_entity_poly.type
_entity_poly.pdbx_seq_one_letter_code
_entity_poly.pdbx_strand_id
1 'polypeptide(L)'
;MVVVASAKDSSSPFGKRLAANDKKTRDKAVKALGKWVSKKKDFTHLELMKMWKGLFYCVWMSDKPIVQQQLSEILSSLVIRVPREGVMVFIATFWETMCAEWHGIDRLRLDKFYFLLRRFLSYSFRMLKENEWDLETIEEFSNVMINGPLNATNTKVPDGIRFHLIEIYLEELEKVVDVAHSGEVPTAHILQPMFHILGHTINGKVFKMVAEEVFESILKKTAAGEGDDSDFEEDADLTVFDKAEDDDEDEDDENINDEEMAEDDSDDDEEAEAKAEMEMEMDDENVDQDSTTFDYDLIGIKERLSEVSADEETVEQNRRKVLVLYKAYQDFCPLEDDSEEGEGEGEESEEDEE
;
A
#
# COMPACT_ATOMS: atom_id res chain seq x y z
N MET A 1 -41.30 -33.18 10.77
CA MET A 1 -41.53 -31.73 10.97
C MET A 1 -40.19 -31.14 11.36
N VAL A 2 -39.38 -30.79 10.36
CA VAL A 2 -38.04 -30.23 10.56
C VAL A 2 -38.22 -28.72 10.62
N VAL A 3 -37.97 -28.15 11.80
CA VAL A 3 -38.00 -26.70 12.00
C VAL A 3 -36.74 -26.15 11.34
N VAL A 4 -36.89 -25.63 10.13
CA VAL A 4 -35.86 -24.82 9.48
C VAL A 4 -35.78 -23.52 10.28
N ALA A 5 -34.71 -23.38 11.07
CA ALA A 5 -34.39 -22.11 11.70
C ALA A 5 -34.13 -21.08 10.59
N SER A 6 -35.04 -20.11 10.47
CA SER A 6 -34.88 -18.93 9.63
C SER A 6 -33.57 -18.24 10.04
N ALA A 7 -32.62 -18.16 9.11
CA ALA A 7 -31.46 -17.29 9.25
C ALA A 7 -31.98 -15.88 9.50
N LYS A 8 -31.76 -15.36 10.71
CA LYS A 8 -32.06 -13.97 11.04
C LYS A 8 -31.31 -13.09 10.06
N ASP A 9 -32.02 -12.20 9.38
CA ASP A 9 -31.45 -11.10 8.62
C ASP A 9 -30.38 -10.39 9.47
N SER A 10 -29.10 -10.72 9.23
CA SER A 10 -27.95 -9.95 9.72
C SER A 10 -27.83 -8.67 8.90
N SER A 11 -28.89 -7.87 8.91
CA SER A 11 -28.86 -6.53 8.38
C SER A 11 -27.96 -5.70 9.29
N SER A 12 -26.76 -5.35 8.83
CA SER A 12 -25.95 -4.32 9.48
C SER A 12 -26.86 -3.12 9.78
N PRO A 13 -27.04 -2.72 11.06
CA PRO A 13 -28.07 -1.75 11.43
C PRO A 13 -27.74 -0.33 10.92
N PHE A 14 -26.62 -0.16 10.23
CA PHE A 14 -26.05 1.14 9.87
C PHE A 14 -26.24 1.50 8.40
N GLY A 15 -26.36 0.54 7.47
CA GLY A 15 -26.30 0.81 6.01
C GLY A 15 -27.19 1.98 5.54
N LYS A 16 -28.48 1.95 5.86
CA LYS A 16 -29.42 3.04 5.50
C LYS A 16 -29.11 4.38 6.15
N ARG A 17 -28.50 4.39 7.35
CA ARG A 17 -28.16 5.61 8.09
C ARG A 17 -26.84 6.21 7.63
N LEU A 18 -25.90 5.38 7.17
CA LEU A 18 -24.62 5.82 6.59
C LEU A 18 -24.81 6.47 5.22
N ALA A 19 -25.78 5.98 4.43
CA ALA A 19 -26.14 6.55 3.12
C ALA A 19 -27.29 7.59 3.20
N ALA A 20 -27.58 8.15 4.39
CA ALA A 20 -28.63 9.16 4.54
C ALA A 20 -28.21 10.51 3.92
N ASN A 21 -29.14 11.24 3.32
CA ASN A 21 -28.86 12.55 2.71
C ASN A 21 -28.41 13.60 3.75
N ASP A 22 -28.88 13.50 4.99
CA ASP A 22 -28.55 14.47 6.03
C ASP A 22 -27.22 14.13 6.75
N LYS A 23 -26.31 15.11 6.81
CA LYS A 23 -24.99 14.94 7.43
C LYS A 23 -25.07 14.51 8.91
N LYS A 24 -26.03 15.07 9.67
CA LYS A 24 -26.17 14.79 11.11
C LYS A 24 -26.48 13.32 11.39
N THR A 25 -27.29 12.66 10.56
CA THR A 25 -27.58 11.23 10.65
C THR A 25 -26.36 10.40 10.30
N ARG A 26 -25.65 10.77 9.23
CA ARG A 26 -24.40 10.09 8.83
C ARG A 26 -23.34 10.17 9.93
N ASP A 27 -23.07 11.35 10.47
CA ASP A 27 -22.09 11.56 11.55
C ASP A 27 -22.42 10.71 12.79
N LYS A 28 -23.70 10.69 13.19
CA LYS A 28 -24.15 9.84 14.31
C LYS A 28 -23.98 8.36 14.01
N ALA A 29 -24.24 7.94 12.77
CA ALA A 29 -24.09 6.56 12.35
C ALA A 29 -22.62 6.13 12.31
N VAL A 30 -21.71 6.95 11.79
CA VAL A 30 -20.25 6.70 11.80
C VAL A 30 -19.73 6.62 13.23
N LYS A 31 -20.14 7.53 14.13
CA LYS A 31 -19.76 7.47 15.54
C LYS A 31 -20.28 6.21 16.24
N ALA A 32 -21.51 5.79 15.94
CA ALA A 32 -22.07 4.56 16.47
C ALA A 32 -21.36 3.32 15.91
N LEU A 33 -20.99 3.35 14.64
CA LEU A 33 -20.24 2.28 13.97
C LEU A 33 -18.87 2.08 14.61
N GLY A 34 -18.14 3.16 14.88
CA GLY A 34 -16.83 3.09 15.56
C GLY A 34 -16.88 2.35 16.90
N LYS A 35 -17.94 2.55 17.69
CA LYS A 35 -18.16 1.83 18.96
C LYS A 35 -18.59 0.38 18.78
N TRP A 36 -19.21 0.06 17.65
CA TRP A 36 -19.72 -1.26 17.35
C TRP A 36 -18.60 -2.17 16.83
N VAL A 37 -17.78 -1.67 15.89
CA VAL A 37 -16.64 -2.43 15.34
C VAL A 37 -15.63 -2.75 16.44
N SER A 38 -15.42 -1.84 17.40
CA SER A 38 -14.47 -2.05 18.51
C SER A 38 -14.88 -3.11 19.54
N LYS A 39 -16.08 -3.69 19.42
CA LYS A 39 -16.58 -4.71 20.34
C LYS A 39 -16.88 -6.04 19.65
N LYS A 40 -16.88 -6.06 18.32
CA LYS A 40 -17.24 -7.24 17.53
C LYS A 40 -15.96 -7.89 17.03
N LYS A 41 -15.78 -9.16 17.38
CA LYS A 41 -14.63 -9.97 16.97
C LYS A 41 -14.90 -10.66 15.63
N ASP A 42 -16.07 -11.29 15.53
CA ASP A 42 -16.43 -12.04 14.33
C ASP A 42 -17.31 -11.21 13.40
N PHE A 43 -16.84 -11.01 12.17
CA PHE A 43 -17.61 -10.39 11.10
C PHE A 43 -17.98 -11.40 10.04
N THR A 44 -19.23 -11.38 9.60
CA THR A 44 -19.58 -12.07 8.35
C THR A 44 -19.26 -11.17 7.18
N HIS A 45 -18.81 -11.77 6.07
CA HIS A 45 -18.52 -11.05 4.83
C HIS A 45 -19.69 -10.16 4.38
N LEU A 46 -20.92 -10.69 4.40
CA LEU A 46 -22.13 -9.93 4.04
C LEU A 46 -22.40 -8.73 4.95
N GLU A 47 -22.11 -8.84 6.26
CA GLU A 47 -22.26 -7.71 7.19
C GLU A 47 -21.30 -6.57 6.84
N LEU A 48 -20.04 -6.91 6.55
CA LEU A 48 -19.01 -5.96 6.17
C LEU A 48 -19.28 -5.35 4.79
N MET A 49 -19.71 -6.13 3.80
CA MET A 49 -20.06 -5.60 2.47
C MET A 49 -21.19 -4.57 2.56
N LYS A 50 -22.24 -4.86 3.33
CA LYS A 50 -23.34 -3.90 3.55
C LYS A 50 -22.86 -2.64 4.29
N MET A 51 -21.94 -2.80 5.22
CA MET A 51 -21.36 -1.69 5.99
C MET A 51 -20.48 -0.81 5.10
N TRP A 52 -19.52 -1.40 4.39
CA TRP A 52 -18.61 -0.70 3.51
C TRP A 52 -19.32 -0.02 2.35
N LYS A 53 -20.34 -0.66 1.76
CA LYS A 53 -21.20 0.01 0.77
C LYS A 53 -21.93 1.23 1.35
N GLY A 54 -22.38 1.15 2.61
CA GLY A 54 -22.94 2.31 3.32
C GLY A 54 -21.92 3.43 3.56
N LEU A 55 -20.68 3.07 3.90
CA LEU A 55 -19.57 4.02 4.10
C LEU A 55 -19.10 4.66 2.80
N PHE A 56 -19.05 3.89 1.72
CA PHE A 56 -18.77 4.38 0.37
C PHE A 56 -19.72 5.53 0.00
N TYR A 57 -21.03 5.34 0.16
CA TYR A 57 -22.00 6.41 -0.09
C TYR A 57 -21.96 7.55 0.94
N CYS A 58 -21.46 7.29 2.16
CA CYS A 58 -21.20 8.36 3.12
C CYS A 58 -20.11 9.32 2.62
N VAL A 59 -19.04 8.79 2.02
CA VAL A 59 -17.97 9.57 1.38
C VAL A 59 -18.47 10.22 0.09
N TRP A 60 -19.25 9.48 -0.72
CA TRP A 60 -19.87 9.98 -1.94
C TRP A 60 -20.65 11.28 -1.70
N MET A 61 -21.46 11.33 -0.65
CA MET A 61 -22.33 12.46 -0.26
C MET A 61 -21.60 13.57 0.52
N SER A 62 -20.26 13.52 0.60
CA SER A 62 -19.46 14.54 1.28
C SER A 62 -18.80 15.47 0.27
N ASP A 63 -19.21 16.75 0.27
CA ASP A 63 -18.81 17.72 -0.77
C ASP A 63 -17.74 18.72 -0.29
N LYS A 64 -17.71 19.07 1.00
CA LYS A 64 -16.72 20.03 1.53
C LYS A 64 -15.35 19.35 1.71
N PRO A 65 -14.23 19.88 1.17
CA PRO A 65 -12.91 19.24 1.25
C PRO A 65 -12.46 18.86 2.66
N ILE A 66 -12.59 19.78 3.63
CA ILE A 66 -12.23 19.51 5.04
C ILE A 66 -13.07 18.35 5.62
N VAL A 67 -14.36 18.28 5.25
CA VAL A 67 -15.25 17.21 5.69
C VAL A 67 -14.87 15.87 5.06
N GLN A 68 -14.45 15.87 3.79
CA GLN A 68 -13.97 14.67 3.10
C GLN A 68 -12.71 14.13 3.79
N GLN A 69 -11.73 14.99 4.06
CA GLN A 69 -10.48 14.58 4.73
C GLN A 69 -10.74 14.04 6.14
N GLN A 70 -11.54 14.76 6.94
CA GLN A 70 -11.91 14.30 8.28
C GLN A 70 -12.68 12.97 8.26
N LEU A 71 -13.58 12.79 7.29
CA LEU A 71 -14.31 11.54 7.16
C LEU A 71 -13.36 10.40 6.79
N SER A 72 -12.49 10.58 5.81
CA SER A 72 -11.50 9.57 5.43
C SER A 72 -10.59 9.19 6.59
N GLU A 73 -10.13 10.16 7.38
CA GLU A 73 -9.34 9.91 8.60
C GLU A 73 -10.13 9.06 9.61
N ILE A 74 -11.40 9.40 9.85
CA ILE A 74 -12.25 8.64 10.78
C ILE A 74 -12.46 7.21 10.27
N LEU A 75 -12.74 7.03 8.98
CA LEU A 75 -13.01 5.70 8.41
C LEU A 75 -11.77 4.82 8.42
N SER A 76 -10.61 5.36 8.03
CA SER A 76 -9.34 4.62 8.05
C SER A 76 -8.90 4.29 9.48
N SER A 77 -9.15 5.17 10.45
CA SER A 77 -8.89 4.89 11.87
C SER A 77 -9.68 3.73 12.46
N LEU A 78 -10.71 3.23 11.75
CA LEU A 78 -11.44 2.05 12.19
C LEU A 78 -10.59 0.78 12.13
N VAL A 79 -9.58 0.71 11.26
CA VAL A 79 -8.68 -0.46 11.14
C VAL A 79 -8.06 -0.80 12.50
N ILE A 80 -7.49 0.20 13.19
CA ILE A 80 -6.89 0.07 14.52
C ILE A 80 -7.93 -0.26 15.62
N ARG A 81 -9.20 0.09 15.41
CA ARG A 81 -10.25 -0.15 16.41
C ARG A 81 -10.83 -1.55 16.34
N VAL A 82 -10.70 -2.24 15.20
CA VAL A 82 -11.23 -3.58 15.01
C VAL A 82 -10.34 -4.59 15.76
N PRO A 83 -10.90 -5.53 16.55
CA PRO A 83 -10.11 -6.59 17.17
C PRO A 83 -9.32 -7.43 16.16
N ARG A 84 -8.15 -7.95 16.54
CA ARG A 84 -7.25 -8.76 15.70
C ARG A 84 -7.99 -9.84 14.92
N GLU A 85 -8.96 -10.53 15.54
CA GLU A 85 -9.69 -11.64 14.93
C GLU A 85 -10.53 -11.25 13.69
N GLY A 86 -10.89 -9.97 13.56
CA GLY A 86 -11.76 -9.47 12.48
C GLY A 86 -11.09 -8.50 11.52
N VAL A 87 -9.86 -8.04 11.80
CA VAL A 87 -9.25 -6.90 11.10
C VAL A 87 -8.91 -7.24 9.65
N MET A 88 -8.41 -8.44 9.36
CA MET A 88 -8.04 -8.83 8.00
C MET A 88 -9.25 -8.93 7.08
N VAL A 89 -10.35 -9.53 7.54
CA VAL A 89 -11.62 -9.56 6.77
C VAL A 89 -12.20 -8.14 6.62
N PHE A 90 -12.06 -7.29 7.63
CA PHE A 90 -12.48 -5.88 7.55
C PHE A 90 -11.72 -5.12 6.45
N ILE A 91 -10.39 -5.27 6.37
CA ILE A 91 -9.52 -4.69 5.34
C ILE A 91 -9.82 -5.29 3.97
N ALA A 92 -9.93 -6.62 3.85
CA ALA A 92 -10.22 -7.29 2.59
C ALA A 92 -11.55 -6.82 1.99
N THR A 93 -12.58 -6.69 2.83
CA THR A 93 -13.91 -6.25 2.38
C THR A 93 -13.93 -4.77 1.99
N PHE A 94 -13.06 -3.94 2.57
CA PHE A 94 -12.88 -2.55 2.12
C PHE A 94 -12.39 -2.53 0.68
N TRP A 95 -11.31 -3.25 0.38
CA TRP A 95 -10.74 -3.29 -0.96
C TRP A 95 -11.69 -3.91 -1.99
N GLU A 96 -12.39 -4.98 -1.62
CA GLU A 96 -13.45 -5.56 -2.46
C GLU A 96 -14.53 -4.51 -2.81
N THR A 97 -14.95 -3.71 -1.82
CA THR A 97 -15.94 -2.64 -2.05
C THR A 97 -15.38 -1.55 -2.97
N MET A 98 -14.13 -1.12 -2.77
CA MET A 98 -13.50 -0.09 -3.60
C MET A 98 -13.34 -0.56 -5.04
N CYS A 99 -12.81 -1.77 -5.26
CA CYS A 99 -12.68 -2.35 -6.60
C CYS A 99 -14.04 -2.50 -7.31
N ALA A 100 -15.09 -2.91 -6.59
CA ALA A 100 -16.41 -3.12 -7.17
C ALA A 100 -17.11 -1.82 -7.61
N GLU A 101 -16.90 -0.72 -6.88
CA GLU A 101 -17.58 0.55 -7.14
C GLU A 101 -16.73 1.55 -7.96
N TRP A 102 -15.44 1.24 -8.20
CA TRP A 102 -14.45 2.18 -8.77
C TRP A 102 -14.88 2.83 -10.08
N HIS A 103 -15.29 2.02 -11.06
CA HIS A 103 -15.73 2.50 -12.38
C HIS A 103 -17.03 3.33 -12.32
N GLY A 104 -17.76 3.27 -11.20
CA GLY A 104 -18.95 4.10 -10.96
C GLY A 104 -18.64 5.49 -10.43
N ILE A 105 -17.38 5.80 -10.09
CA ILE A 105 -16.97 7.11 -9.56
C ILE A 105 -16.69 8.06 -10.72
N ASP A 106 -17.41 9.17 -10.78
CA ASP A 106 -17.13 10.23 -11.74
C ASP A 106 -15.90 11.07 -11.36
N ARG A 107 -15.32 11.75 -12.36
CA ARG A 107 -14.08 12.51 -12.22
C ARG A 107 -14.08 13.53 -11.07
N LEU A 108 -15.21 14.20 -10.81
CA LEU A 108 -15.32 15.22 -9.76
C LEU A 108 -15.26 14.63 -8.35
N ARG A 109 -15.39 13.30 -8.21
CA ARG A 109 -15.37 12.60 -6.93
C ARG A 109 -14.10 11.77 -6.72
N LEU A 110 -13.26 11.57 -7.74
CA LEU A 110 -12.10 10.68 -7.64
C LEU A 110 -11.12 11.08 -6.53
N ASP A 111 -10.78 12.37 -6.41
CA ASP A 111 -9.75 12.84 -5.47
C ASP A 111 -10.02 12.44 -4.01
N LYS A 112 -11.27 12.54 -3.55
CA LYS A 112 -11.62 12.14 -2.18
C LYS A 112 -11.55 10.63 -1.96
N PHE A 113 -11.77 9.84 -3.00
CA PHE A 113 -11.59 8.39 -2.94
C PHE A 113 -10.12 8.02 -2.97
N TYR A 114 -9.29 8.64 -3.81
CA TYR A 114 -7.83 8.48 -3.76
C TYR A 114 -7.27 8.85 -2.38
N PHE A 115 -7.73 9.95 -1.79
CA PHE A 115 -7.36 10.32 -0.43
C PHE A 115 -7.80 9.26 0.60
N LEU A 116 -9.01 8.70 0.47
CA LEU A 116 -9.48 7.60 1.31
C LEU A 116 -8.57 6.37 1.19
N LEU A 117 -8.21 5.95 -0.03
CA LEU A 117 -7.31 4.81 -0.26
C LEU A 117 -5.95 5.03 0.43
N ARG A 118 -5.36 6.22 0.25
CA ARG A 118 -4.09 6.61 0.86
C ARG A 118 -4.15 6.52 2.39
N ARG A 119 -5.16 7.13 3.02
CA ARG A 119 -5.32 7.06 4.47
C ARG A 119 -5.59 5.63 4.93
N PHE A 120 -6.36 4.83 4.18
CA PHE A 120 -6.67 3.45 4.55
C PHE A 120 -5.42 2.55 4.52
N LEU A 121 -4.54 2.72 3.53
CA LEU A 121 -3.25 2.06 3.48
C LEU A 121 -2.37 2.47 4.67
N SER A 122 -2.24 3.79 4.94
CA SER A 122 -1.49 4.31 6.09
C SER A 122 -1.96 3.71 7.43
N TYR A 123 -3.27 3.61 7.66
CA TYR A 123 -3.82 2.99 8.87
C TYR A 123 -3.64 1.47 8.91
N SER A 124 -3.52 0.81 7.76
CA SER A 124 -3.17 -0.60 7.69
C SER A 124 -1.72 -0.82 8.12
N PHE A 125 -0.78 0.02 7.66
CA PHE A 125 0.61 0.00 8.16
C PHE A 125 0.72 0.34 9.65
N ARG A 126 -0.06 1.31 10.15
CA ARG A 126 -0.12 1.60 11.59
C ARG A 126 -0.60 0.41 12.40
N MET A 127 -1.55 -0.37 11.87
CA MET A 127 -1.99 -1.61 12.51
C MET A 127 -0.86 -2.64 12.57
N LEU A 128 -0.05 -2.79 11.50
CA LEU A 128 1.14 -3.66 11.52
C LEU A 128 2.15 -3.18 12.58
N LYS A 129 2.40 -1.86 12.65
CA LYS A 129 3.25 -1.25 13.68
C LYS A 129 2.75 -1.52 15.11
N GLU A 130 1.45 -1.38 15.36
CA GLU A 130 0.84 -1.66 16.67
C GLU A 130 0.89 -3.14 17.06
N ASN A 131 1.04 -4.04 16.08
CA ASN A 131 1.31 -5.46 16.29
C ASN A 131 2.81 -5.78 16.20
N GLU A 132 3.67 -4.78 16.44
CA GLU A 132 5.13 -4.95 16.54
C GLU A 132 5.75 -5.61 15.30
N TRP A 133 5.19 -5.33 14.12
CA TRP A 133 5.63 -5.91 12.84
C TRP A 133 5.65 -7.45 12.83
N ASP A 134 4.74 -8.08 13.58
CA ASP A 134 4.58 -9.54 13.62
C ASP A 134 4.44 -10.13 12.20
N LEU A 135 5.33 -11.06 11.85
CA LEU A 135 5.44 -11.61 10.50
C LEU A 135 4.17 -12.37 10.07
N GLU A 136 3.47 -13.04 10.99
CA GLU A 136 2.18 -13.70 10.70
C GLU A 136 1.14 -12.66 10.28
N THR A 137 1.04 -11.56 11.04
CA THR A 137 0.11 -10.46 10.74
C THR A 137 0.48 -9.75 9.44
N ILE A 138 1.77 -9.59 9.13
CA ILE A 138 2.24 -9.04 7.85
C ILE A 138 1.88 -9.97 6.69
N GLU A 139 2.09 -11.28 6.83
CA GLU A 139 1.74 -12.26 5.81
C GLU A 139 0.23 -12.27 5.52
N GLU A 140 -0.61 -12.24 6.56
CA GLU A 140 -2.06 -12.12 6.42
C GLU A 140 -2.46 -10.84 5.67
N PHE A 141 -1.85 -9.70 6.01
CA PHE A 141 -2.08 -8.43 5.31
C PHE A 141 -1.63 -8.49 3.85
N SER A 142 -0.43 -9.00 3.58
CA SER A 142 0.11 -9.17 2.23
C SER A 142 -0.79 -10.04 1.37
N ASN A 143 -1.33 -11.13 1.94
CA ASN A 143 -2.33 -11.97 1.27
C ASN A 143 -3.62 -11.21 0.95
N VAL A 144 -4.10 -10.33 1.83
CA VAL A 144 -5.26 -9.46 1.53
C VAL A 144 -4.96 -8.53 0.37
N MET A 145 -3.76 -7.95 0.31
CA MET A 145 -3.36 -7.04 -0.76
C MET A 145 -3.22 -7.77 -2.11
N ILE A 146 -2.54 -8.93 -2.12
CA ILE A 146 -2.34 -9.79 -3.31
C ILE A 146 -3.67 -10.30 -3.88
N ASN A 147 -4.59 -10.73 -3.02
CA ASN A 147 -5.88 -11.26 -3.48
C ASN A 147 -6.92 -10.16 -3.76
N GLY A 148 -6.64 -8.92 -3.35
CA GLY A 148 -7.55 -7.78 -3.49
C GLY A 148 -7.03 -6.76 -4.50
N PRO A 149 -6.64 -5.56 -4.04
CA PRO A 149 -6.40 -4.41 -4.92
C PRO A 149 -5.09 -4.49 -5.71
N LEU A 150 -4.15 -5.34 -5.31
CA LEU A 150 -2.85 -5.54 -5.95
C LEU A 150 -2.75 -6.89 -6.66
N ASN A 151 -3.90 -7.46 -7.04
CA ASN A 151 -3.90 -8.72 -7.76
C ASN A 151 -3.27 -8.58 -9.16
N ALA A 152 -2.25 -9.39 -9.42
CA ALA A 152 -1.41 -9.30 -10.62
C ALA A 152 -2.10 -9.82 -11.90
N THR A 153 -3.10 -10.70 -11.77
CA THR A 153 -3.69 -11.44 -12.89
C THR A 153 -5.18 -11.16 -13.09
N ASN A 154 -5.86 -10.58 -12.10
CA ASN A 154 -7.28 -10.30 -12.15
C ASN A 154 -7.58 -8.97 -12.87
N THR A 155 -8.04 -9.07 -14.11
CA THR A 155 -8.44 -7.93 -14.95
C THR A 155 -9.65 -7.15 -14.42
N LYS A 156 -10.42 -7.71 -13.47
CA LYS A 156 -11.54 -6.98 -12.84
C LYS A 156 -11.09 -5.99 -11.78
N VAL A 157 -9.86 -6.12 -11.28
CA VAL A 157 -9.30 -5.13 -10.37
C VAL A 157 -8.94 -3.89 -11.20
N PRO A 158 -9.45 -2.70 -10.85
CA PRO A 158 -9.21 -1.49 -11.64
C PRO A 158 -7.74 -1.04 -11.59
N ASP A 159 -7.14 -0.73 -12.75
CA ASP A 159 -5.77 -0.24 -12.82
C ASP A 159 -5.55 1.07 -12.06
N GLY A 160 -6.53 1.98 -12.05
CA GLY A 160 -6.43 3.22 -11.26
C GLY A 160 -6.22 2.98 -9.77
N ILE A 161 -6.74 1.88 -9.20
CA ILE A 161 -6.46 1.50 -7.81
C ILE A 161 -5.06 0.92 -7.70
N ARG A 162 -4.68 -0.01 -8.59
CA ARG A 162 -3.33 -0.62 -8.59
C ARG A 162 -2.25 0.45 -8.64
N PHE A 163 -2.35 1.34 -9.62
CA PHE A 163 -1.37 2.38 -9.87
C PHE A 163 -1.22 3.32 -8.68
N HIS A 164 -2.33 3.85 -8.18
CA HIS A 164 -2.31 4.71 -7.01
C HIS A 164 -1.71 4.03 -5.78
N LEU A 165 -1.99 2.74 -5.56
CA LEU A 165 -1.43 2.02 -4.42
C LEU A 165 0.07 1.77 -4.56
N ILE A 166 0.56 1.48 -5.76
CA ILE A 166 2.00 1.28 -6.01
C ILE A 166 2.75 2.59 -5.76
N GLU A 167 2.26 3.70 -6.32
CA GLU A 167 2.86 5.04 -6.19
C GLU A 167 3.01 5.48 -4.72
N ILE A 168 1.97 5.26 -3.91
CA ILE A 168 1.97 5.75 -2.52
C ILE A 168 2.51 4.74 -1.50
N TYR A 169 2.84 3.50 -1.91
CA TYR A 169 3.07 2.39 -0.99
C TYR A 169 4.21 2.68 -0.01
N LEU A 170 5.37 3.06 -0.56
CA LEU A 170 6.55 3.39 0.23
C LEU A 170 6.35 4.67 1.03
N GLU A 171 5.79 5.71 0.39
CA GLU A 171 5.55 7.00 1.03
C GLU A 171 4.68 6.88 2.30
N GLU A 172 3.62 6.06 2.25
CA GLU A 172 2.76 5.86 3.42
C GLU A 172 3.35 4.90 4.46
N LEU A 173 4.25 3.98 4.08
CA LEU A 173 5.01 3.15 5.02
C LEU A 173 6.00 4.03 5.81
N GLU A 174 6.79 4.83 5.10
CA GLU A 174 7.78 5.75 5.68
C GLU A 174 7.15 6.70 6.69
N LYS A 175 5.99 7.29 6.37
CA LYS A 175 5.26 8.20 7.28
C LYS A 175 4.78 7.56 8.59
N VAL A 176 4.71 6.24 8.67
CA VAL A 176 4.23 5.51 9.86
C VAL A 176 5.38 5.14 10.79
N VAL A 177 6.59 5.09 10.26
CA VAL A 177 7.80 4.65 10.95
C VAL A 177 8.61 5.87 11.35
N ASP A 178 9.22 5.81 12.53
CA ASP A 178 10.23 6.80 12.90
C ASP A 178 11.55 6.38 12.24
N VAL A 179 12.25 7.31 11.59
CA VAL A 179 13.46 7.00 10.83
C VAL A 179 14.49 6.28 11.71
N ALA A 180 14.61 6.67 12.98
CA ALA A 180 15.52 6.03 13.95
C ALA A 180 15.21 4.53 14.21
N HIS A 181 14.00 4.07 13.90
CA HIS A 181 13.56 2.69 14.09
C HIS A 181 13.29 1.96 12.75
N SER A 182 13.71 2.55 11.61
CA SER A 182 13.39 1.99 10.29
C SER A 182 14.07 0.64 10.02
N GLY A 183 15.28 0.41 10.52
CA GLY A 183 15.99 -0.87 10.40
C GLY A 183 15.32 -2.04 11.15
N GLU A 184 14.37 -1.79 12.05
CA GLU A 184 13.57 -2.84 12.71
C GLU A 184 12.36 -3.28 11.86
N VAL A 185 12.05 -2.54 10.79
CA VAL A 185 10.90 -2.82 9.94
C VAL A 185 11.25 -3.92 8.95
N PRO A 186 10.52 -5.05 8.90
CA PRO A 186 10.76 -6.13 7.96
C PRO A 186 10.24 -5.76 6.56
N THR A 187 10.87 -4.77 5.92
CA THR A 187 10.39 -4.16 4.67
C THR A 187 10.27 -5.18 3.54
N ALA A 188 11.17 -6.18 3.46
CA ALA A 188 11.07 -7.27 2.49
C ALA A 188 9.75 -8.06 2.63
N HIS A 189 9.26 -8.30 3.85
CA HIS A 189 8.00 -9.01 4.07
C HIS A 189 6.77 -8.13 3.76
N ILE A 190 6.86 -6.84 4.07
CA ILE A 190 5.80 -5.87 3.77
C ILE A 190 5.67 -5.68 2.24
N LEU A 191 6.79 -5.71 1.50
CA LEU A 191 6.82 -5.58 0.03
C LEU A 191 6.41 -6.85 -0.72
N GLN A 192 5.98 -7.92 -0.02
CA GLN A 192 5.53 -9.16 -0.66
C GLN A 192 4.50 -8.97 -1.79
N PRO A 193 3.51 -8.06 -1.70
CA PRO A 193 2.60 -7.81 -2.83
C PRO A 193 3.30 -7.29 -4.09
N MET A 194 4.41 -6.54 -3.94
CA MET A 194 5.18 -6.00 -5.06
C MET A 194 6.02 -7.09 -5.73
N PHE A 195 6.67 -7.95 -4.94
CA PHE A 195 7.33 -9.16 -5.47
C PHE A 195 6.36 -10.06 -6.23
N HIS A 196 5.16 -10.26 -5.69
CA HIS A 196 4.12 -11.04 -6.35
C HIS A 196 3.73 -10.42 -7.71
N ILE A 197 3.54 -9.10 -7.78
CA ILE A 197 3.26 -8.41 -9.05
C ILE A 197 4.40 -8.59 -10.05
N LEU A 198 5.66 -8.36 -9.64
CA LEU A 198 6.83 -8.55 -10.52
C LEU A 198 6.89 -9.97 -11.10
N GLY A 199 6.56 -11.00 -10.30
CA GLY A 199 6.54 -12.38 -10.77
C GLY A 199 5.40 -12.68 -11.75
N HIS A 200 4.20 -12.13 -11.52
CA HIS A 200 2.97 -12.70 -12.10
C HIS A 200 2.22 -11.79 -13.06
N THR A 201 2.52 -10.49 -13.10
CA THR A 201 1.78 -9.58 -13.99
C THR A 201 2.19 -9.76 -15.45
N ILE A 202 1.20 -9.76 -16.34
CA ILE A 202 1.43 -9.69 -17.79
C ILE A 202 1.38 -8.24 -18.31
N ASN A 203 0.88 -7.31 -17.50
CA ASN A 203 0.75 -5.90 -17.88
C ASN A 203 2.10 -5.20 -17.69
N GLY A 204 2.76 -4.85 -18.81
CA GLY A 204 4.06 -4.18 -18.81
C GLY A 204 4.07 -2.87 -18.04
N LYS A 205 2.97 -2.09 -18.09
CA LYS A 205 2.84 -0.81 -17.36
C LYS A 205 2.79 -1.03 -15.85
N VAL A 206 2.06 -2.05 -15.40
CA VAL A 206 2.01 -2.42 -13.97
C VAL A 206 3.38 -2.90 -13.51
N PHE A 207 4.07 -3.74 -14.30
CA PHE A 207 5.43 -4.17 -13.99
C PHE A 207 6.38 -2.97 -13.84
N LYS A 208 6.41 -2.09 -14.85
CA LYS A 208 7.28 -0.92 -14.90
C LYS A 208 7.06 -0.01 -13.68
N MET A 209 5.80 0.27 -13.36
CA MET A 209 5.47 1.09 -12.20
C MET A 209 5.97 0.48 -10.88
N VAL A 210 5.86 -0.84 -10.69
CA VAL A 210 6.42 -1.48 -9.49
C VAL A 210 7.94 -1.40 -9.46
N ALA A 211 8.61 -1.61 -10.60
CA ALA A 211 10.06 -1.50 -10.68
C ALA A 211 10.53 -0.08 -10.32
N GLU A 212 9.94 0.95 -10.92
CA GLU A 212 10.34 2.35 -10.77
C GLU A 212 9.94 2.95 -9.41
N GLU A 213 8.65 2.90 -9.07
CA GLU A 213 8.10 3.58 -7.89
C GLU A 213 8.48 2.90 -6.57
N VAL A 214 8.79 1.59 -6.63
CA VAL A 214 9.16 0.82 -5.44
C VAL A 214 10.65 0.49 -5.44
N PHE A 215 11.10 -0.36 -6.35
CA PHE A 215 12.43 -0.97 -6.21
C PHE A 215 13.57 -0.02 -6.56
N GLU A 216 13.44 0.77 -7.61
CA GLU A 216 14.42 1.81 -7.95
C GLU A 216 14.34 2.98 -6.97
N SER A 217 13.13 3.36 -6.54
CA SER A 217 12.92 4.40 -5.52
C SER A 217 13.67 4.09 -4.23
N ILE A 218 13.64 2.83 -3.76
CA ILE A 218 14.43 2.38 -2.59
C ILE A 218 15.93 2.60 -2.83
N LEU A 219 16.48 2.13 -3.96
CA LEU A 219 17.90 2.28 -4.26
C LEU A 219 18.31 3.76 -4.33
N LYS A 220 17.52 4.60 -4.99
CA LYS A 220 17.74 6.06 -5.09
C LYS A 220 17.72 6.73 -3.71
N LYS A 221 16.77 6.36 -2.85
CA LYS A 221 16.68 6.90 -1.47
C LYS A 221 17.86 6.46 -0.60
N THR A 222 18.29 5.20 -0.70
CA THR A 222 19.46 4.70 0.02
C THR A 222 20.73 5.42 -0.43
N ALA A 223 20.99 5.50 -1.75
CA ALA A 223 22.18 6.18 -2.29
C ALA A 223 22.28 7.64 -1.82
N ALA A 224 21.16 8.38 -1.89
CA ALA A 224 21.10 9.77 -1.46
C ALA A 224 21.37 9.95 0.05
N GLY A 225 21.06 8.94 0.87
CA GLY A 225 21.30 8.96 2.32
C GLY A 225 22.75 8.78 2.71
N GLU A 226 23.54 8.06 1.92
CA GLU A 226 24.95 7.77 2.20
C GLU A 226 25.88 8.94 1.85
N GLY A 227 25.33 10.05 1.33
CA GLY A 227 26.12 11.21 0.87
C GLY A 227 27.02 10.87 -0.32
N ASP A 228 26.74 9.74 -0.97
CA ASP A 228 27.41 9.32 -2.18
C ASP A 228 26.77 10.09 -3.34
N ASP A 229 27.43 11.17 -3.78
CA ASP A 229 27.27 11.73 -5.13
C ASP A 229 27.82 10.73 -6.17
N SER A 230 27.70 9.42 -5.95
CA SER A 230 27.72 8.50 -7.06
C SER A 230 26.50 8.88 -7.87
N ASP A 231 26.76 9.40 -9.07
CA ASP A 231 25.81 9.27 -10.14
C ASP A 231 25.43 7.78 -10.12
N PHE A 232 24.32 7.41 -9.47
CA PHE A 232 23.59 6.20 -9.80
C PHE A 232 23.30 6.42 -11.26
N GLU A 233 24.23 5.96 -12.10
CA GLU A 233 24.19 6.26 -13.52
C GLU A 233 22.78 5.86 -13.92
N GLU A 234 22.03 6.79 -14.49
CA GLU A 234 20.78 6.48 -15.20
C GLU A 234 21.00 5.32 -16.22
N ASP A 235 22.27 4.93 -16.45
CA ASP A 235 22.79 3.81 -17.23
C ASP A 235 22.97 2.47 -16.48
N ALA A 236 22.53 2.29 -15.23
CA ALA A 236 22.05 0.95 -14.87
C ALA A 236 20.98 0.64 -15.93
N ASP A 237 21.24 -0.30 -16.86
CA ASP A 237 20.50 -0.48 -18.12
C ASP A 237 19.02 -0.87 -17.86
N LEU A 238 18.24 0.09 -17.36
CA LEU A 238 16.81 0.06 -17.10
C LEU A 238 16.04 0.31 -18.40
N THR A 239 16.75 0.65 -19.49
CA THR A 239 16.20 0.60 -20.86
C THR A 239 15.71 -0.80 -21.25
N VAL A 240 16.03 -1.84 -20.45
CA VAL A 240 15.41 -3.17 -20.50
C VAL A 240 13.89 -3.11 -20.32
N PHE A 241 13.37 -2.14 -19.56
CA PHE A 241 11.92 -1.97 -19.37
C PHE A 241 11.26 -1.19 -20.51
N ASP A 242 11.97 -0.27 -21.14
CA ASP A 242 11.46 0.54 -22.27
C ASP A 242 11.40 -0.23 -23.61
N LYS A 243 12.30 -1.21 -23.84
CA LYS A 243 12.33 -1.99 -25.10
C LYS A 243 11.19 -3.00 -25.27
N ALA A 244 10.30 -3.14 -24.29
CA ALA A 244 9.21 -4.13 -24.32
C ALA A 244 7.86 -3.55 -24.77
N GLU A 245 7.79 -2.26 -25.13
CA GLU A 245 6.51 -1.56 -25.37
C GLU A 245 6.07 -1.46 -26.86
N ASP A 246 6.80 -2.06 -27.80
CA ASP A 246 6.47 -1.88 -29.24
C ASP A 246 5.33 -2.76 -29.79
N ASP A 247 4.64 -3.59 -28.99
CA ASP A 247 3.69 -4.59 -29.54
C ASP A 247 2.23 -4.55 -29.03
N ASP A 248 1.80 -3.61 -28.17
CA ASP A 248 0.38 -3.51 -27.76
C ASP A 248 -0.19 -2.08 -27.96
N GLU A 249 -0.39 -1.70 -29.24
CA GLU A 249 -1.34 -0.64 -29.62
C GLU A 249 -2.77 -1.20 -29.50
N ASP A 250 -3.38 -1.08 -28.32
CA ASP A 250 -4.84 -1.14 -28.20
C ASP A 250 -5.42 0.25 -28.49
N GLU A 251 -5.86 0.43 -29.74
CA GLU A 251 -6.76 1.51 -30.16
C GLU A 251 -8.13 1.35 -29.46
N ASP A 252 -8.32 2.04 -28.33
CA ASP A 252 -9.67 2.33 -27.84
C ASP A 252 -10.08 3.75 -28.29
N ASP A 253 -10.85 3.74 -29.38
CA ASP A 253 -11.50 4.83 -30.08
C ASP A 253 -12.52 5.54 -29.16
N GLU A 254 -12.09 6.60 -28.45
CA GLU A 254 -13.02 7.51 -27.76
C GLU A 254 -13.76 8.39 -28.77
N ASN A 255 -14.90 7.90 -29.23
CA ASN A 255 -15.89 8.68 -29.93
C ASN A 255 -17.03 9.06 -28.96
N ILE A 256 -16.92 10.22 -28.31
CA ILE A 256 -18.05 10.82 -27.58
C ILE A 256 -18.21 12.30 -27.99
N ASN A 257 -19.21 12.47 -28.86
CA ASN A 257 -19.99 13.65 -29.18
C ASN A 257 -19.82 14.86 -28.24
N ASP A 258 -19.27 15.94 -28.78
CA ASP A 258 -19.43 17.32 -28.30
C ASP A 258 -20.91 17.73 -28.44
N GLU A 259 -21.58 17.93 -27.31
CA GLU A 259 -22.71 18.87 -27.25
C GLU A 259 -22.46 19.89 -26.13
N GLU A 260 -22.05 21.08 -26.56
CA GLU A 260 -22.07 22.31 -25.78
C GLU A 260 -23.48 22.58 -25.24
N MET A 261 -23.59 22.90 -23.94
CA MET A 261 -24.71 23.67 -23.42
C MET A 261 -24.23 24.71 -22.42
N ALA A 262 -24.65 25.94 -22.70
CA ALA A 262 -24.34 27.17 -21.99
C ALA A 262 -25.19 27.38 -20.71
N GLU A 263 -24.56 28.09 -19.76
CA GLU A 263 -25.05 29.03 -18.74
C GLU A 263 -26.35 28.76 -17.95
N ASP A 264 -26.29 28.87 -16.61
CA ASP A 264 -26.98 29.96 -15.87
C ASP A 264 -26.48 30.07 -14.41
N ASP A 265 -26.34 31.31 -13.96
CA ASP A 265 -25.91 31.80 -12.65
C ASP A 265 -26.95 31.55 -11.55
N SER A 266 -26.49 31.37 -10.30
CA SER A 266 -27.01 32.16 -9.17
C SER A 266 -26.16 31.98 -7.91
N ASP A 267 -25.82 33.15 -7.36
CA ASP A 267 -25.10 33.45 -6.14
C ASP A 267 -25.61 32.71 -4.88
N ASP A 268 -24.70 32.40 -3.96
CA ASP A 268 -24.72 33.09 -2.66
C ASP A 268 -23.43 32.83 -1.86
N ASP A 269 -22.84 33.95 -1.45
CA ASP A 269 -21.69 34.13 -0.57
C ASP A 269 -21.86 33.43 0.79
N GLU A 270 -20.77 32.89 1.33
CA GLU A 270 -20.29 33.25 2.68
C GLU A 270 -18.90 32.62 2.91
N GLU A 271 -17.90 33.44 2.59
CA GLU A 271 -16.52 33.33 3.03
C GLU A 271 -16.43 33.76 4.50
N ALA A 272 -15.91 32.88 5.37
CA ALA A 272 -15.42 33.28 6.68
C ALA A 272 -14.27 32.36 7.08
N GLU A 273 -13.08 32.95 7.06
CA GLU A 273 -11.79 32.41 7.45
C GLU A 273 -11.77 31.86 8.88
N ALA A 274 -10.95 30.81 9.08
CA ALA A 274 -10.22 30.61 10.32
C ALA A 274 -8.93 29.85 10.01
N LYS A 275 -7.88 30.60 9.66
CA LYS A 275 -6.49 30.20 9.86
C LYS A 275 -6.20 30.19 11.36
N ALA A 276 -5.68 29.09 11.86
CA ALA A 276 -4.92 29.06 13.10
C ALA A 276 -3.64 28.29 12.82
N GLU A 277 -2.58 29.05 12.60
CA GLU A 277 -1.19 28.60 12.60
C GLU A 277 -0.87 28.09 14.01
N MET A 278 -0.26 26.91 14.09
CA MET A 278 0.37 26.42 15.31
C MET A 278 1.86 26.28 15.00
N GLU A 279 2.59 27.37 15.22
CA GLU A 279 4.05 27.31 15.42
C GLU A 279 4.30 26.57 16.74
N MET A 280 4.99 25.44 16.70
CA MET A 280 5.64 24.87 17.87
C MET A 280 7.13 25.15 17.75
N GLU A 281 7.64 25.78 18.81
CA GLU A 281 9.04 26.12 19.04
C GLU A 281 9.91 24.84 18.99
N MET A 282 10.95 24.85 18.17
CA MET A 282 12.01 23.84 18.21
C MET A 282 12.93 24.16 19.39
N ASP A 283 12.90 23.32 20.42
CA ASP A 283 13.97 23.25 21.40
C ASP A 283 15.21 22.66 20.73
N ASP A 284 16.25 23.48 20.68
CA ASP A 284 17.60 23.17 20.22
C ASP A 284 18.29 22.29 21.27
N GLU A 285 18.03 20.98 21.22
CA GLU A 285 18.86 19.96 21.85
C GLU A 285 19.69 19.27 20.77
N ASN A 286 21.00 19.48 20.89
CA ASN A 286 22.11 18.91 20.13
C ASN A 286 21.90 17.40 19.85
N VAL A 287 21.33 17.05 18.69
CA VAL A 287 21.17 15.66 18.23
C VAL A 287 22.45 15.25 17.51
N ASP A 288 23.01 14.11 17.93
CA ASP A 288 24.02 13.37 17.17
C ASP A 288 23.58 13.23 15.70
N GLN A 289 24.54 13.05 14.81
CA GLN A 289 24.34 13.01 13.36
C GLN A 289 23.46 11.82 12.94
N ASP A 290 22.15 11.94 13.14
CA ASP A 290 21.14 10.92 12.86
C ASP A 290 20.85 10.95 11.36
N SER A 291 21.03 9.80 10.70
CA SER A 291 20.66 9.63 9.30
C SER A 291 19.19 10.03 9.12
N THR A 292 18.92 10.97 8.21
CA THR A 292 17.54 11.36 7.86
C THR A 292 16.87 10.37 6.92
N THR A 293 17.58 9.30 6.53
CA THR A 293 17.16 8.37 5.49
C THR A 293 16.58 7.09 6.09
N PHE A 294 15.45 6.65 5.55
CA PHE A 294 14.81 5.40 5.94
C PHE A 294 15.71 4.20 5.62
N ASP A 295 15.97 3.36 6.61
CA ASP A 295 16.75 2.13 6.49
C ASP A 295 15.85 0.98 6.03
N TYR A 296 16.11 0.45 4.83
CA TYR A 296 15.37 -0.66 4.25
C TYR A 296 16.18 -1.95 4.40
N ASP A 297 15.50 -3.09 4.60
CA ASP A 297 16.07 -4.44 4.52
C ASP A 297 16.50 -4.80 3.09
N LEU A 298 17.60 -4.21 2.61
CA LEU A 298 18.12 -4.41 1.25
C LEU A 298 18.54 -5.86 1.02
N ILE A 299 19.05 -6.53 2.05
CA ILE A 299 19.45 -7.94 1.99
C ILE A 299 18.22 -8.81 1.76
N GLY A 300 17.17 -8.64 2.58
CA GLY A 300 15.92 -9.38 2.41
C GLY A 300 15.24 -9.08 1.07
N ILE A 301 15.27 -7.81 0.60
CA ILE A 301 14.74 -7.46 -0.72
C ILE A 301 15.53 -8.16 -1.84
N LYS A 302 16.86 -8.15 -1.79
CA LYS A 302 17.73 -8.86 -2.74
C LYS A 302 17.41 -10.35 -2.78
N GLU A 303 17.27 -11.00 -1.62
CA GLU A 303 16.93 -12.42 -1.53
C GLU A 303 15.57 -12.72 -2.16
N ARG A 304 14.54 -11.92 -1.86
CA ARG A 304 13.21 -12.07 -2.48
C ARG A 304 13.22 -11.84 -3.99
N LEU A 305 13.98 -10.87 -4.51
CA LEU A 305 14.15 -10.70 -5.96
C LEU A 305 14.81 -11.93 -6.61
N SER A 306 15.80 -12.52 -5.94
CA SER A 306 16.42 -13.77 -6.39
C SER A 306 15.39 -14.90 -6.45
N GLU A 307 14.61 -15.09 -5.39
CA GLU A 307 13.54 -16.09 -5.33
C GLU A 307 12.53 -15.91 -6.47
N VAL A 308 12.02 -14.70 -6.68
CA VAL A 308 11.06 -14.41 -7.76
C VAL A 308 11.67 -14.72 -9.13
N SER A 309 12.93 -14.37 -9.38
CA SER A 309 13.56 -14.66 -10.68
C SER A 309 13.74 -16.17 -10.94
N ALA A 310 13.93 -16.96 -9.88
CA ALA A 310 14.14 -18.40 -9.92
C ALA A 310 12.84 -19.22 -9.87
N ASP A 311 11.74 -18.65 -9.41
CA ASP A 311 10.45 -19.33 -9.25
C ASP A 311 9.87 -19.79 -10.59
N GLU A 312 9.50 -21.07 -10.72
CA GLU A 312 8.89 -21.64 -11.93
C GLU A 312 7.55 -20.97 -12.30
N GLU A 313 6.82 -20.40 -11.33
CA GLU A 313 5.55 -19.71 -11.58
C GLU A 313 5.72 -18.29 -12.14
N THR A 314 6.92 -17.71 -12.05
CA THR A 314 7.22 -16.39 -12.63
C THR A 314 7.04 -16.38 -14.13
N VAL A 315 6.33 -15.37 -14.63
CA VAL A 315 6.08 -15.14 -16.05
C VAL A 315 7.40 -14.94 -16.79
N GLU A 316 7.58 -15.64 -17.90
CA GLU A 316 8.85 -15.72 -18.64
C GLU A 316 9.41 -14.34 -19.04
N GLN A 317 8.56 -13.43 -19.52
CA GLN A 317 8.97 -12.06 -19.88
C GLN A 317 9.48 -11.23 -18.69
N ASN A 318 9.10 -11.60 -17.46
CA ASN A 318 9.48 -10.88 -16.25
C ASN A 318 10.78 -11.44 -15.64
N ARG A 319 11.14 -12.71 -15.86
CA ARG A 319 12.33 -13.34 -15.25
C ARG A 319 13.60 -12.52 -15.44
N ARG A 320 13.89 -12.17 -16.70
CA ARG A 320 15.09 -11.39 -17.03
C ARG A 320 15.02 -9.99 -16.42
N LYS A 321 13.84 -9.38 -16.40
CA LYS A 321 13.58 -8.06 -15.84
C LYS A 321 13.82 -8.03 -14.33
N VAL A 322 13.30 -9.01 -13.60
CA VAL A 322 13.54 -9.18 -12.16
C VAL A 322 15.00 -9.49 -11.86
N LEU A 323 15.68 -10.28 -12.70
CA LEU A 323 17.11 -10.55 -12.55
C LEU A 323 17.98 -9.28 -12.66
N VAL A 324 17.55 -8.28 -13.45
CA VAL A 324 18.22 -6.97 -13.51
C VAL A 324 18.09 -6.23 -12.18
N LEU A 325 16.88 -6.20 -11.60
CA LEU A 325 16.66 -5.62 -10.27
C LEU A 325 17.49 -6.34 -9.20
N TYR A 326 17.51 -7.68 -9.20
CA TYR A 326 18.34 -8.46 -8.29
C TYR A 326 19.82 -8.04 -8.33
N LYS A 327 20.38 -7.88 -9.54
CA LYS A 327 21.78 -7.47 -9.70
C LYS A 327 22.02 -6.05 -9.19
N ALA A 328 21.11 -5.11 -9.46
CA ALA A 328 21.20 -3.77 -8.92
C ALA A 328 21.24 -3.78 -7.38
N TYR A 329 20.39 -4.58 -6.73
CA TYR A 329 20.42 -4.75 -5.27
C TYR A 329 21.67 -5.50 -4.77
N GLN A 330 22.22 -6.41 -5.56
CA GLN A 330 23.47 -7.10 -5.24
C GLN A 330 24.64 -6.13 -5.20
N ASP A 331 24.71 -5.17 -6.13
CA ASP A 331 25.77 -4.17 -6.19
C ASP A 331 25.67 -3.15 -5.03
N PHE A 332 24.45 -2.89 -4.53
CA PHE A 332 24.18 -2.01 -3.38
C PHE A 332 24.39 -2.66 -2.02
N CYS A 333 24.25 -3.98 -1.90
CA CYS A 333 24.52 -4.67 -0.64
C CYS A 333 26.03 -4.74 -0.40
N PRO A 334 26.53 -4.41 0.81
CA PRO A 334 27.93 -4.64 1.15
C PRO A 334 28.32 -6.09 0.88
N LEU A 335 29.46 -6.30 0.22
CA LEU A 335 30.04 -7.63 0.08
C LEU A 335 30.28 -8.18 1.50
N GLU A 336 29.77 -9.39 1.78
CA GLU A 336 30.23 -10.12 2.96
C GLU A 336 31.75 -10.24 2.85
N ASP A 337 32.45 -9.75 3.88
CA ASP A 337 33.91 -9.77 3.95
C ASP A 337 34.33 -11.24 4.12
N ASP A 338 34.54 -11.96 3.00
CA ASP A 338 35.11 -13.30 2.91
C ASP A 338 36.61 -13.28 3.29
N SER A 339 36.94 -12.71 4.44
CA SER A 339 38.31 -12.57 4.92
C SER A 339 38.46 -13.01 6.37
N GLU A 340 38.24 -14.31 6.64
CA GLU A 340 38.93 -15.01 7.74
C GLU A 340 38.87 -16.55 7.64
N GLU A 341 39.13 -17.15 6.47
CA GLU A 341 39.77 -18.48 6.47
C GLU A 341 41.27 -18.28 6.70
N GLY A 342 41.63 -18.02 7.96
CA GLY A 342 43.00 -17.98 8.42
C GLY A 342 43.72 -19.29 8.10
N GLU A 343 44.74 -19.17 7.25
CA GLU A 343 45.77 -20.18 7.02
C GLU A 343 46.34 -20.65 8.38
N GLY A 344 45.85 -21.78 8.86
CA GLY A 344 46.49 -22.54 9.91
C GLY A 344 47.69 -23.28 9.31
N GLU A 345 48.84 -22.60 9.23
CA GLU A 345 50.15 -23.25 9.15
C GLU A 345 50.30 -24.18 10.37
N GLY A 346 49.96 -25.46 10.18
CA GLY A 346 50.21 -26.52 11.14
C GLY A 346 51.66 -26.97 11.06
N GLU A 347 52.46 -26.47 11.99
CA GLU A 347 53.85 -26.81 12.25
C GLU A 347 54.14 -28.32 12.25
N GLU A 348 55.31 -28.65 11.70
CA GLU A 348 56.00 -29.93 11.86
C GLU A 348 56.10 -30.33 13.34
N SER A 349 55.72 -31.56 13.66
CA SER A 349 56.29 -32.30 14.77
C SER A 349 56.54 -33.75 14.35
N GLU A 350 57.82 -34.04 14.15
CA GLU A 350 58.39 -35.38 14.31
C GLU A 350 58.11 -35.84 15.75
N GLU A 351 57.60 -37.06 15.94
CA GLU A 351 57.93 -37.88 17.10
C GLU A 351 57.66 -39.36 16.82
N ASP A 352 58.68 -40.16 17.19
CA ASP A 352 58.85 -41.60 17.06
C ASP A 352 57.93 -42.44 17.96
N GLU A 353 58.00 -43.78 17.76
CA GLU A 353 57.54 -44.90 18.63
C GLU A 353 56.06 -45.32 18.42
N GLU A 354 55.67 -46.57 18.08
CA GLU A 354 56.19 -47.94 18.31
C GLU A 354 55.92 -48.88 17.11
#